data_AF-A0A934VAT7-F1
#
_entry.id   AF-A0A934VAT7-F1
#
_cell.length_a   1.000
_cell.length_b   1.000
_cell.length_c   1.000
_cell.angle_alpha   90.00
_cell.angle_beta   90.00
_cell.angle_gamma   90.00
#
_symmetry.space_group_name_H-M   'P 1'
#
loop_
_entity.id
_entity.type
_entity.pdbx_description
1 polymer ?
#
loop_
_entity_poly.entity_id
_entity_poly.type
_entity_poly.pdbx_seq_one_letter_code
_entity_poly.pdbx_strand_id
1 'polypeptide(L)'
;MSSSHIVTIGGEEVRIGWDQQTARAYNYRASKIGGAPTIRDLSNAKRATAAVTDLLWLVLPPEAAAKYRNPEELFIAIDHDADAATIHAALVAIVADMKTDTEKKSDSKKSPSPELNSD
;
A
#
# COMPACT_ATOMS: atom_id res chain seq x y z
N MET A 1 12.63 9.11 -3.50
CA MET A 1 12.04 9.76 -2.32
C MET A 1 10.70 9.09 -2.12
N SER A 2 10.48 8.46 -0.97
CA SER A 2 9.15 7.90 -0.66
C SER A 2 8.23 9.04 -0.28
N SER A 3 7.07 9.13 -0.93
CA SER A 3 6.05 10.12 -0.59
C SER A 3 5.40 9.70 0.73
N SER A 4 5.35 10.64 1.68
CA SER A 4 4.64 10.44 2.95
C SER A 4 3.49 11.43 3.02
N HIS A 5 2.32 10.94 3.44
CA HIS A 5 1.06 11.66 3.45
C HIS A 5 0.44 11.56 4.84
N ILE A 6 -0.16 12.63 5.31
CA ILE A 6 -0.93 12.63 6.56
C ILE A 6 -2.40 12.44 6.19
N VAL A 7 -3.05 11.48 6.83
CA VAL A 7 -4.48 11.19 6.70
C VAL A 7 -5.10 11.17 8.09
N THR A 8 -6.39 11.46 8.19
CA THR A 8 -7.14 11.32 9.44
C THR A 8 -7.85 9.98 9.46
N ILE A 9 -7.76 9.26 10.57
CA ILE A 9 -8.46 7.99 10.80
C ILE A 9 -8.98 8.01 12.24
N GLY A 10 -10.29 7.88 12.43
CA GLY A 10 -10.90 7.90 13.77
C GLY A 10 -10.63 9.20 14.54
N GLY A 11 -10.44 10.32 13.84
CA GLY A 11 -10.09 11.62 14.44
C GLY A 11 -8.62 11.79 14.79
N GLU A 12 -7.74 10.84 14.45
CA GLU A 12 -6.30 10.93 14.67
C GLU A 12 -5.54 11.11 13.36
N GLU A 13 -4.51 11.96 13.36
CA GLU A 13 -3.59 12.08 12.24
C GLU A 13 -2.62 10.90 12.18
N VAL A 14 -2.60 10.21 11.05
CA VAL A 14 -1.71 9.09 10.77
C VAL A 14 -0.88 9.41 9.54
N ARG A 15 0.45 9.26 9.68
CA ARG A 15 1.36 9.39 8.54
C ARG A 15 1.47 8.04 7.83
N ILE A 16 1.00 7.98 6.59
CA ILE A 16 1.12 6.82 5.71
C ILE A 16 2.19 7.08 4.64
N GLY A 17 2.88 6.03 4.21
CA GLY A 17 3.94 6.15 3.19
C GLY A 17 4.58 4.82 2.83
N TRP A 18 5.27 4.81 1.69
CA TRP A 18 5.96 3.62 1.20
C TRP A 18 7.43 3.57 1.65
N ASP A 19 7.67 3.07 2.86
CA ASP A 19 9.02 2.82 3.39
C ASP A 19 9.33 1.31 3.53
N GLN A 20 10.53 0.98 4.00
CA GLN A 20 10.97 -0.41 4.16
C GLN A 20 10.15 -1.18 5.20
N GLN A 21 9.65 -0.52 6.25
CA GLN A 21 8.85 -1.15 7.29
C GLN A 21 7.44 -1.44 6.77
N THR A 22 6.82 -0.48 6.09
CA THR A 22 5.53 -0.63 5.42
C THR A 22 5.61 -1.73 4.35
N ALA A 23 6.65 -1.77 3.52
CA ALA A 23 6.81 -2.80 2.49
C ALA A 23 6.89 -4.23 3.07
N ARG A 24 7.52 -4.40 4.24
CA ARG A 24 7.56 -5.70 4.94
C ARG A 24 6.19 -6.08 5.49
N ALA A 25 5.50 -5.13 6.14
CA ALA A 25 4.17 -5.35 6.69
C ALA A 25 3.11 -5.60 5.61
N TYR A 26 3.25 -4.94 4.46
CA TYR A 26 2.33 -5.02 3.33
C TYR A 26 2.12 -6.46 2.86
N ASN A 27 3.20 -7.19 2.57
CA ASN A 27 3.10 -8.58 2.09
C ASN A 27 2.46 -9.50 3.14
N TYR A 28 2.81 -9.30 4.41
CA TYR A 28 2.23 -10.08 5.50
C TYR A 28 0.72 -9.82 5.62
N ARG A 29 0.29 -8.55 5.63
CA ARG A 29 -1.13 -8.19 5.74
C ARG A 29 -1.92 -8.58 4.50
N ALA A 30 -1.34 -8.45 3.31
CA ALA A 30 -1.97 -8.88 2.06
C ALA A 30 -2.30 -10.38 2.11
N SER A 31 -1.40 -11.20 2.66
CA SER A 31 -1.65 -12.63 2.84
C SER A 31 -2.81 -12.93 3.81
N LYS A 32 -3.07 -12.04 4.78
CA LYS A 32 -4.14 -12.20 5.78
C LYS A 32 -5.54 -11.91 5.23
N ILE A 33 -5.63 -11.08 4.20
CA ILE A 33 -6.91 -10.65 3.62
C ILE A 33 -7.19 -11.29 2.25
N GLY A 34 -6.39 -12.28 1.84
CA GLY A 34 -6.56 -13.00 0.58
C GLY A 34 -5.89 -12.36 -0.65
N GLY A 35 -5.13 -11.28 -0.46
CA GLY A 35 -4.37 -10.60 -1.50
C GLY A 35 -4.48 -9.08 -1.42
N ALA A 36 -3.61 -8.39 -2.15
CA ALA A 36 -3.74 -6.95 -2.30
C ALA A 36 -4.79 -6.59 -3.37
N PRO A 37 -5.58 -5.53 -3.17
CA PRO A 37 -6.51 -5.05 -4.18
C PRO A 37 -5.78 -4.64 -5.46
N THR A 38 -6.40 -4.90 -6.61
CA THR A 38 -5.83 -4.53 -7.91
C THR A 38 -6.29 -3.14 -8.36
N ILE A 39 -5.62 -2.58 -9.36
CA ILE A 39 -6.06 -1.32 -10.01
C ILE A 39 -7.50 -1.44 -10.54
N ARG A 40 -7.89 -2.64 -10.97
CA ARG A 40 -9.24 -2.90 -11.46
C ARG A 40 -10.28 -2.79 -10.35
N ASP A 41 -9.93 -3.21 -9.13
CA ASP A 41 -10.81 -3.09 -7.96
C ASP A 41 -10.96 -1.61 -7.55
N LEU A 42 -9.88 -0.84 -7.60
CA LEU A 42 -9.90 0.61 -7.36
C LEU A 42 -10.72 1.37 -8.41
N SER A 43 -10.72 0.91 -9.67
CA SER A 43 -11.47 1.55 -10.76
C SER A 43 -12.95 1.12 -10.82
N ASN A 44 -13.36 0.12 -10.02
CA ASN A 44 -14.72 -0.37 -10.00
C ASN A 44 -15.51 0.33 -8.89
N ALA A 45 -16.48 1.17 -9.24
CA ALA A 45 -17.27 1.93 -8.28
C ALA A 45 -17.92 1.07 -7.17
N LYS A 46 -18.29 -0.19 -7.45
CA LYS A 46 -18.88 -1.09 -6.43
C LYS A 46 -17.88 -1.64 -5.44
N ARG A 47 -16.58 -1.62 -5.76
CA ARG A 47 -15.49 -2.18 -4.95
C ARG A 47 -14.49 -1.14 -4.49
N ALA A 48 -14.53 0.06 -5.05
CA ALA A 48 -13.55 1.11 -4.81
C ALA A 48 -13.38 1.42 -3.32
N THR A 49 -14.47 1.56 -2.56
CA THR A 49 -14.39 1.86 -1.12
C THR A 49 -13.73 0.73 -0.32
N ALA A 50 -14.11 -0.52 -0.59
CA ALA A 50 -13.49 -1.68 0.07
C ALA A 50 -12.02 -1.80 -0.32
N ALA A 51 -11.70 -1.66 -1.61
CA ALA A 51 -10.34 -1.70 -2.12
C ALA A 51 -9.45 -0.58 -1.55
N VAL A 52 -10.00 0.63 -1.38
CA VAL A 52 -9.32 1.76 -0.72
C VAL A 52 -9.02 1.43 0.73
N THR A 53 -9.98 0.83 1.44
CA THR A 53 -9.82 0.48 2.86
C THR A 53 -8.81 -0.66 3.04
N ASP A 54 -8.90 -1.71 2.23
CA ASP A 54 -7.93 -2.80 2.22
C ASP A 54 -6.54 -2.26 1.94
N LEU A 55 -6.39 -1.41 0.92
CA LEU A 55 -5.10 -0.81 0.58
C LEU A 55 -4.57 0.07 1.71
N LEU A 56 -5.42 0.88 2.36
CA LEU A 56 -5.05 1.67 3.53
C LEU A 56 -4.54 0.75 4.65
N TRP A 57 -5.25 -0.32 4.96
CA TRP A 57 -4.84 -1.32 5.95
C TRP A 57 -3.45 -1.91 5.65
N LEU A 58 -3.17 -2.17 4.37
CA LEU A 58 -1.87 -2.70 3.95
C LEU A 58 -0.72 -1.71 4.12
N VAL A 59 -0.98 -0.40 3.94
CA VAL A 59 0.05 0.65 4.00
C VAL A 59 0.12 1.40 5.33
N LEU A 60 -0.74 1.07 6.30
CA LEU A 60 -0.67 1.64 7.64
C LEU A 60 0.67 1.30 8.32
N PRO A 61 1.28 2.25 9.05
CA PRO A 61 2.39 1.95 9.94
C PRO A 61 2.00 0.87 10.96
N PRO A 62 2.92 0.00 11.40
CA PRO A 62 2.62 -1.05 12.38
C PRO A 62 1.94 -0.55 13.67
N GLU A 63 2.37 0.61 14.17
CA GLU A 63 1.80 1.24 15.37
C GLU A 63 0.35 1.67 15.18
N ALA A 64 0.00 2.22 14.01
CA ALA A 64 -1.37 2.64 13.70
C ALA A 64 -2.25 1.41 13.40
N ALA A 65 -1.72 0.44 12.65
CA ALA A 65 -2.42 -0.79 12.34
C ALA A 65 -2.72 -1.64 13.60
N ALA A 66 -1.89 -1.57 14.64
CA ALA A 66 -2.12 -2.31 15.89
C ALA A 66 -3.43 -1.91 16.60
N LYS A 67 -4.01 -0.75 16.27
CA LYS A 67 -5.30 -0.28 16.80
C LYS A 67 -6.50 -1.01 16.20
N TYR A 68 -6.33 -1.65 15.04
CA TYR A 68 -7.40 -2.33 14.32
C TYR A 68 -7.03 -3.81 14.13
N ARG A 69 -7.99 -4.72 14.26
CA ARG A 69 -7.73 -6.16 14.11
C ARG A 69 -7.75 -6.61 12.65
N ASN A 70 -8.50 -5.90 11.82
CA ASN A 70 -8.75 -6.23 10.41
C ASN A 70 -9.19 -4.97 9.63
N PRO A 71 -9.30 -5.05 8.29
CA PRO A 71 -9.76 -3.91 7.47
C PRO A 71 -11.19 -3.45 7.78
N GLU A 72 -12.07 -4.32 8.28
CA GLU A 72 -13.46 -3.94 8.60
C GLU A 72 -13.53 -2.99 9.81
N GLU A 73 -12.72 -3.22 10.84
CA GLU A 73 -12.60 -2.29 11.97
C GLU A 73 -12.03 -0.95 11.52
N LEU A 74 -11.06 -0.97 10.59
CA LEU A 74 -10.54 0.25 9.97
C LEU A 74 -11.63 0.98 9.16
N PHE A 75 -12.44 0.26 8.38
CA PHE A 75 -13.55 0.81 7.62
C PHE A 75 -14.50 1.62 8.50
N ILE A 76 -14.84 1.07 9.68
CA ILE A 76 -15.75 1.69 10.64
C ILE A 76 -15.14 2.95 11.27
N ALA A 77 -13.81 2.99 11.43
CA ALA A 77 -13.10 4.12 12.04
C ALA A 77 -12.93 5.32 11.09
N ILE A 78 -13.07 5.14 9.78
CA ILE A 78 -12.92 6.21 8.80
C ILE A 78 -14.22 7.01 8.70
N ASP A 79 -14.12 8.33 8.78
CA ASP A 79 -15.21 9.21 8.35
C ASP A 79 -15.18 9.31 6.82
N HIS A 80 -16.08 8.58 6.15
CA HIS A 80 -16.08 8.50 4.69
C HIS A 80 -16.56 9.79 4.01
N ASP A 81 -17.26 10.67 4.72
CA ASP A 81 -17.72 11.95 4.17
C ASP A 81 -16.61 13.01 4.28
N ALA A 82 -15.83 12.99 5.36
CA ALA A 82 -14.76 13.96 5.60
C ALA A 82 -13.39 13.53 5.04
N ASP A 83 -13.01 12.25 5.20
CA ASP A 83 -11.62 11.82 5.03
C ASP A 83 -11.37 11.04 3.73
N ALA A 84 -12.41 10.51 3.09
CA ALA A 84 -12.26 9.58 1.96
C ALA A 84 -11.48 10.18 0.77
N ALA A 85 -11.68 11.46 0.45
CA ALA A 85 -10.99 12.11 -0.65
C ALA A 85 -9.48 12.22 -0.40
N THR A 86 -9.10 12.62 0.82
CA THR A 86 -7.70 12.76 1.24
C THR A 86 -7.00 11.41 1.31
N ILE A 87 -7.67 10.40 1.88
CA ILE A 87 -7.19 9.01 1.91
C ILE A 87 -6.97 8.49 0.49
N HIS A 88 -7.96 8.64 -0.40
CA HIS A 88 -7.86 8.18 -1.78
C HIS A 88 -6.67 8.82 -2.51
N ALA A 89 -6.50 10.14 -2.41
CA ALA A 89 -5.39 10.85 -3.04
C ALA A 89 -4.01 10.37 -2.55
N ALA A 90 -3.87 10.17 -1.22
CA ALA A 90 -2.65 9.66 -0.62
C ALA A 90 -2.33 8.22 -1.09
N LEU A 91 -3.34 7.35 -1.17
CA LEU A 91 -3.15 5.98 -1.62
C LEU A 91 -2.76 5.89 -3.09
N VAL A 92 -3.33 6.74 -3.96
CA VAL A 92 -2.94 6.80 -5.38
C VAL A 92 -1.45 7.16 -5.51
N ALA A 93 -0.96 8.12 -4.73
CA ALA A 93 0.46 8.49 -4.70
C ALA A 93 1.35 7.34 -4.19
N ILE A 94 0.95 6.68 -3.11
CA ILE A 94 1.68 5.53 -2.55
C ILE A 94 1.75 4.37 -3.54
N VAL A 95 0.66 4.06 -4.25
CA VAL A 95 0.63 3.00 -5.28
C VAL A 95 1.57 3.33 -6.44
N ALA A 96 1.70 4.61 -6.81
CA ALA A 96 2.67 5.02 -7.82
C ALA A 96 4.11 4.75 -7.34
N ASP A 97 4.44 5.12 -6.10
CA ASP A 97 5.76 4.87 -5.50
C ASP A 97 6.10 3.37 -5.41
N MET A 98 5.11 2.54 -5.05
CA MET A 98 5.24 1.08 -5.03
C MET A 98 5.66 0.51 -6.39
N LYS A 99 5.06 1.00 -7.47
CA LYS A 99 5.37 0.55 -8.84
C LYS A 99 6.79 0.95 -9.22
N THR A 100 7.17 2.19 -8.95
CA THR A 100 8.54 2.68 -9.22
C THR A 100 9.61 1.88 -8.46
N ASP A 101 9.35 1.47 -7.21
CA ASP A 101 10.28 0.60 -6.46
C ASP A 101 10.42 -0.80 -7.07
N THR A 102 9.30 -1.34 -7.58
CA THR A 102 9.26 -2.66 -8.24
C THR A 102 10.01 -2.65 -9.58
N GLU A 103 9.89 -1.57 -10.35
CA GLU A 103 10.62 -1.38 -11.61
C GLU A 103 12.13 -1.27 -11.37
N LYS A 104 12.57 -0.47 -10.38
CA LYS A 104 14.00 -0.36 -10.01
C LYS A 104 14.64 -1.68 -9.61
N LYS A 105 13.88 -2.53 -8.91
CA LYS A 105 14.33 -3.89 -8.54
C LYS A 105 14.43 -4.82 -9.76
N SER A 106 13.61 -4.62 -10.78
CA SER A 106 13.60 -5.44 -11.99
C SER A 106 14.77 -5.12 -12.93
N ASP A 107 15.20 -3.85 -12.99
CA ASP A 107 16.34 -3.41 -13.79
C ASP A 107 17.71 -3.86 -13.24
N SER A 108 17.79 -4.27 -11.97
CA SER A 108 19.06 -4.68 -11.35
C SER A 108 19.50 -6.11 -11.67
N LYS A 109 18.80 -6.85 -12.55
CA LYS A 109 19.28 -8.15 -13.06
C LYS A 109 20.24 -7.96 -14.25
N LYS A 110 21.45 -7.47 -13.97
CA LYS A 110 22.56 -7.62 -14.92
C LYS A 110 23.09 -9.06 -14.81
N SER A 111 22.61 -9.92 -15.72
CA SER A 111 23.14 -11.27 -15.91
C SER A 111 24.66 -11.22 -16.13
N PRO A 112 25.49 -11.99 -15.41
CA PRO A 112 26.83 -12.27 -15.89
C PRO A 112 26.69 -13.23 -17.07
N SER A 113 26.99 -12.75 -18.29
CA SER A 113 27.20 -13.63 -19.44
C SER A 113 28.42 -14.51 -19.14
N PRO A 114 28.35 -15.84 -19.26
CA PRO A 114 29.53 -16.68 -19.12
C PRO A 114 30.44 -16.45 -20.33
N GLU A 115 31.69 -16.03 -20.08
CA GLU A 115 32.73 -16.05 -21.10
C GLU A 115 32.96 -17.50 -21.53
N LEU A 116 32.75 -17.76 -22.81
CA LEU A 116 33.07 -19.01 -23.50
C LEU A 116 34.59 -19.16 -23.47
N ASN A 117 35.13 -19.96 -22.56
CA ASN A 117 36.49 -20.49 -22.74
C ASN A 117 36.39 -21.63 -23.76
N SER A 118 36.92 -21.36 -24.96
CA SER A 118 37.27 -22.39 -25.93
C SER A 118 38.72 -22.78 -25.71
N ASP A 119 38.95 -24.01 -25.24
CA ASP A 119 40.21 -24.74 -25.38
C ASP A 119 39.88 -26.12 -25.97
#